data_AF-A0A924F1F9-F1
#
_entry.id   AF-A0A924F1F9-F1
#
_cell.length_a   1.000
_cell.length_b   1.000
_cell.length_c   1.000
_cell.angle_alpha   90.00
_cell.angle_beta   90.00
_cell.angle_gamma   90.00
#
_symmetry.space_group_name_H-M   'P 1'
#
loop_
_entity.id
_entity.type
_entity.pdbx_description
1 polymer ?
#
loop_
_entity_poly.entity_id
_entity_poly.type
_entity_poly.pdbx_seq_one_letter_code
_entity_poly.pdbx_strand_id
1 'polypeptide(L)'
;MCPRPASPLALRGLAVSRVTGILTADEFWGHTDFAEDAGGGLRELQRGSTLGSTGWREGVTYEFRFISLPNLSQVFVDGGLELSINGDFANGNLAFYNFSQADATHSAFTVRQFNPVPEPATYALMAGGMLVLGVLARRRRVR
;
A
#
# COMPACT_ATOMS: atom_id res chain seq x y z
N MET A 1 8.07 -34.66 20.26
CA MET A 1 7.86 -33.23 19.92
C MET A 1 9.19 -32.68 19.47
N CYS A 2 9.33 -32.40 18.17
CA CYS A 2 10.51 -31.72 17.63
C CYS A 2 10.42 -30.23 18.01
N PRO A 3 11.50 -29.56 18.45
CA PRO A 3 11.44 -28.14 18.75
C PRO A 3 11.25 -27.37 17.45
N ARG A 4 10.12 -26.65 17.36
CA ARG A 4 9.80 -25.76 16.25
C ARG A 4 10.83 -24.62 16.21
N PRO A 5 11.46 -24.32 15.06
CA PRO A 5 12.41 -23.22 14.96
C PRO A 5 11.72 -21.91 15.39
N ALA A 6 12.42 -21.11 16.19
CA ALA A 6 11.88 -19.89 16.77
C ALA A 6 11.39 -18.93 15.66
N SER A 7 10.09 -18.68 15.60
CA SER A 7 9.50 -17.61 14.80
C SER A 7 10.08 -16.25 15.23
N PRO A 8 10.19 -15.26 14.32
CA PRO A 8 10.28 -13.87 14.74
C PRO A 8 8.96 -13.57 15.48
N LEU A 9 9.06 -13.55 16.81
CA LEU A 9 7.94 -13.42 17.76
C LEU A 9 7.10 -12.20 17.41
N ALA A 10 5.77 -12.32 17.39
CA ALA A 10 4.75 -11.27 17.24
C ALA A 10 5.22 -9.87 17.70
N LEU A 11 5.99 -9.19 16.85
CA LEU A 11 6.69 -7.99 17.26
C LEU A 11 5.64 -6.89 17.35
N ARG A 12 5.63 -6.15 18.46
CA ARG A 12 4.77 -4.97 18.60
C ARG A 12 5.09 -3.93 17.54
N GLY A 13 4.13 -3.05 17.29
CA GLY A 13 4.28 -1.89 16.43
C GLY A 13 3.75 -2.09 15.03
N LEU A 14 3.73 -0.99 14.28
CA LEU A 14 3.11 -0.91 12.97
C LEU A 14 3.94 -1.67 11.93
N ALA A 15 3.29 -2.55 11.18
CA ALA A 15 3.88 -3.28 10.07
C ALA A 15 2.88 -3.44 8.91
N VAL A 16 3.41 -3.60 7.70
CA VAL A 16 2.64 -3.99 6.52
C VAL A 16 3.13 -5.36 6.07
N SER A 17 2.18 -6.29 5.94
CA SER A 17 2.43 -7.65 5.44
C SER A 17 1.68 -7.88 4.13
N ARG A 18 2.24 -8.73 3.27
CA ARG A 18 1.60 -9.26 2.08
C ARG A 18 1.14 -10.67 2.35
N VAL A 19 -0.11 -10.94 1.98
CA VAL A 19 -0.73 -12.27 2.05
C VAL A 19 -1.05 -12.74 0.64
N THR A 20 -0.69 -13.97 0.31
CA THR A 20 -0.97 -14.59 -1.01
C THR A 20 -1.79 -15.86 -0.94
N GLY A 21 -1.94 -16.46 0.25
CA GLY A 21 -2.67 -17.71 0.48
C GLY A 21 -3.72 -17.59 1.58
N ILE A 22 -4.15 -18.75 2.10
CA ILE A 22 -5.09 -18.84 3.22
C ILE A 22 -4.27 -19.04 4.48
N LEU A 23 -4.28 -18.04 5.36
CA LEU A 23 -3.45 -18.08 6.57
C LEU A 23 -4.09 -18.89 7.69
N THR A 24 -3.25 -19.60 8.42
CA THR A 24 -3.55 -20.21 9.70
C THR A 24 -3.54 -19.18 10.84
N ALA A 25 -4.14 -19.54 11.97
CA ALA A 25 -4.08 -18.74 13.19
C ALA A 25 -2.64 -18.50 13.68
N ASP A 26 -1.76 -19.50 13.50
CA ASP A 26 -0.36 -19.39 13.90
C ASP A 26 0.39 -18.37 13.05
N GLU A 27 0.16 -18.33 11.73
CA GLU A 27 0.76 -17.32 10.84
C GLU A 27 0.26 -15.91 11.14
N PHE A 28 -1.03 -15.76 11.47
CA PHE A 28 -1.57 -14.49 11.95
C PHE A 28 -0.89 -14.03 13.24
N TRP A 29 -0.67 -14.93 14.20
CA TRP A 29 0.05 -14.62 15.45
C TRP A 29 1.53 -14.30 15.20
N GLY A 30 2.20 -15.14 14.41
CA GLY A 30 3.64 -15.08 14.19
C GLY A 30 4.06 -14.00 13.20
N HIS A 31 3.12 -13.42 12.44
CA HIS A 31 3.41 -12.53 11.32
C HIS A 31 4.51 -13.08 10.39
N THR A 32 4.49 -14.39 10.16
CA THR A 32 5.43 -15.09 9.28
C THR A 32 4.75 -16.27 8.62
N ASP A 33 5.23 -16.62 7.44
CA ASP A 33 4.90 -17.87 6.76
C ASP A 33 5.46 -19.07 7.53
N PHE A 34 4.69 -20.15 7.61
CA PHE A 34 5.12 -21.40 8.24
C PHE A 34 5.19 -22.53 7.22
N ALA A 35 6.33 -23.22 7.19
CA ALA A 35 6.57 -24.30 6.21
C ALA A 35 5.59 -25.46 6.36
N GLU A 36 4.96 -25.59 7.53
CA GLU A 36 3.91 -26.57 7.79
C GLU A 36 2.59 -26.26 7.05
N ASP A 37 2.38 -25.02 6.61
CA ASP A 37 1.24 -24.61 5.78
C ASP A 37 1.66 -24.32 4.33
N ALA A 38 1.59 -25.35 3.48
CA ALA A 38 1.89 -25.21 2.05
C ALA A 38 0.87 -24.32 1.29
N GLY A 39 -0.30 -24.03 1.87
CA GLY A 39 -1.32 -23.15 1.31
C GLY A 39 -1.27 -21.70 1.83
N GLY A 40 -0.34 -21.43 2.74
CA GLY A 40 -0.12 -20.15 3.37
C GLY A 40 0.54 -19.12 2.44
N GLY A 41 1.28 -18.21 3.03
CA GLY A 41 1.99 -17.15 2.31
C GLY A 41 1.79 -15.81 2.97
N LEU A 42 2.51 -15.59 4.07
CA LEU A 42 2.61 -14.30 4.74
C LEU A 42 4.05 -13.80 4.72
N ARG A 43 4.26 -12.59 4.19
CA ARG A 43 5.54 -11.91 4.24
C ARG A 43 5.41 -10.48 4.75
N GLU A 44 6.06 -10.16 5.87
CA GLU A 44 6.24 -8.77 6.30
C GLU A 44 7.06 -8.03 5.24
N LEU A 45 6.52 -6.91 4.74
CA LEU A 45 7.18 -6.08 3.73
C LEU A 45 8.04 -5.00 4.40
N GLN A 46 7.50 -4.34 5.43
CA GLN A 46 8.17 -3.24 6.11
C GLN A 46 7.50 -2.94 7.46
N ARG A 47 8.29 -2.43 8.42
CA ARG A 47 7.81 -1.84 9.69
C ARG A 47 7.84 -0.31 9.65
N GLY A 48 7.01 0.33 10.48
CA GLY A 48 6.91 1.78 10.59
C GLY A 48 8.25 2.44 10.96
N SER A 49 8.51 3.61 10.37
CA SER A 49 9.74 4.37 10.61
C SER A 49 9.87 4.86 12.05
N THR A 50 8.75 5.23 12.70
CA THR A 50 8.73 5.67 14.10
C THR A 50 7.93 4.73 15.00
N LEU A 51 6.88 4.11 14.45
CA LEU A 51 5.97 3.22 15.16
C LEU A 51 6.27 1.73 14.95
N GLY A 52 7.33 1.38 14.21
CA GLY A 52 7.65 -0.01 13.87
C GLY A 52 7.97 -0.92 15.07
N SER A 53 8.34 -0.34 16.20
CA SER A 53 8.60 -1.04 17.47
C SER A 53 7.77 -0.49 18.65
N THR A 54 6.84 0.41 18.36
CA THR A 54 6.00 1.12 19.34
C THR A 54 4.56 0.63 19.23
N GLY A 55 4.03 0.00 20.28
CA GLY A 55 2.64 -0.47 20.31
C GLY A 55 1.61 0.66 20.45
N TRP A 56 0.35 0.35 20.19
CA TRP A 56 -0.77 1.23 20.48
C TRP A 56 -1.01 1.34 21.99
N ARG A 57 -1.73 2.38 22.41
CA ARG A 57 -2.12 2.60 23.79
C ARG A 57 -3.64 2.51 23.94
N GLU A 58 -4.09 1.89 25.02
CA GLU A 58 -5.50 1.77 25.34
C GLU A 58 -6.19 3.14 25.48
N GLY A 59 -7.42 3.24 24.99
CA GLY A 59 -8.22 4.47 25.04
C GLY A 59 -7.72 5.59 24.14
N VAL A 60 -6.71 5.37 23.31
CA VAL A 60 -6.18 6.36 22.37
C VAL A 60 -6.75 6.13 20.97
N THR A 61 -7.23 7.21 20.36
CA THR A 61 -7.63 7.23 18.95
C THR A 61 -6.42 7.58 18.09
N TYR A 62 -6.20 6.80 17.03
CA TYR A 62 -5.18 7.03 16.02
C TYR A 62 -5.86 7.24 14.66
N GLU A 63 -5.46 8.27 13.92
CA GLU A 63 -5.94 8.51 12.57
C GLU A 63 -5.04 7.79 11.56
N PHE A 64 -5.62 6.85 10.81
CA PHE A 64 -4.92 6.17 9.72
C PHE A 64 -5.32 6.76 8.37
N ARG A 65 -4.31 7.05 7.55
CA ARG A 65 -4.51 7.38 6.13
C ARG A 65 -3.65 6.47 5.26
N PHE A 66 -4.29 5.91 4.24
CA PHE A 66 -3.66 4.99 3.30
C PHE A 66 -3.61 5.62 1.90
N ILE A 67 -2.48 5.45 1.23
CA ILE A 67 -2.35 5.68 -0.22
C ILE A 67 -2.10 4.32 -0.84
N SER A 68 -3.06 3.82 -1.62
CA SER A 68 -2.96 2.55 -2.33
C SER A 68 -3.00 2.80 -3.83
N LEU A 69 -1.84 2.73 -4.47
CA LEU A 69 -1.65 2.82 -5.92
C LEU A 69 -1.10 1.49 -6.44
N PRO A 70 -1.22 1.22 -7.76
CA PRO A 70 -0.70 -0.01 -8.34
C PRO A 70 0.78 -0.28 -8.05
N ASN A 71 1.58 0.78 -7.87
CA ASN A 71 3.02 0.67 -7.67
C ASN A 71 3.52 1.17 -6.31
N LEU A 72 2.63 1.66 -5.44
CA LEU A 72 2.98 2.33 -4.21
C LEU A 72 1.92 2.11 -3.13
N SER A 73 2.36 1.70 -1.94
CA SER A 73 1.54 1.67 -0.73
C SER A 73 2.16 2.56 0.34
N GLN A 74 1.39 3.51 0.86
CA GLN A 74 1.82 4.35 1.98
C GLN A 74 0.83 4.27 3.14
N VAL A 75 1.37 4.31 4.35
CA VAL A 75 0.60 4.36 5.59
C VAL A 75 1.05 5.56 6.40
N PHE A 76 0.07 6.35 6.83
CA PHE A 76 0.25 7.48 7.72
C PHE A 76 -0.52 7.25 9.01
N VAL A 77 0.06 7.68 10.13
CA VAL A 77 -0.58 7.68 11.46
C VAL A 77 -0.51 9.09 12.02
N ASP A 78 -1.66 9.65 12.42
CA ASP A 78 -1.80 11.00 12.96
C ASP A 78 -1.12 12.07 12.08
N GLY A 79 -1.23 11.89 10.75
CA GLY A 79 -0.63 12.75 9.74
C GLY A 79 0.83 12.46 9.39
N GLY A 80 1.58 11.76 10.24
CA GLY A 80 2.98 11.37 10.01
C GLY A 80 3.11 10.19 9.05
N LEU A 81 4.08 10.24 8.13
CA LEU A 81 4.37 9.12 7.21
C LEU A 81 5.17 8.04 7.93
N GLU A 82 4.58 6.85 8.08
CA GLU A 82 5.23 5.71 8.75
C GLU A 82 5.83 4.71 7.77
N LEU A 83 5.15 4.47 6.64
CA LEU A 83 5.52 3.45 5.67
C LEU A 83 5.33 3.98 4.26
N SER A 84 6.28 3.70 3.37
CA SER A 84 6.19 3.99 1.94
C SER A 84 6.89 2.88 1.16
N ILE A 85 6.11 1.97 0.61
CA ILE A 85 6.57 0.73 0.00
C ILE A 85 6.30 0.78 -1.50
N ASN A 86 7.36 0.74 -2.30
CA ASN A 86 7.24 0.52 -3.75
C ASN A 86 7.01 -0.96 -4.02
N GLY A 87 6.18 -1.29 -5.00
CA GLY A 87 5.90 -2.68 -5.34
C GLY A 87 4.94 -2.81 -6.51
N ASP A 88 4.32 -3.97 -6.61
CA ASP A 88 3.16 -4.22 -7.47
C ASP A 88 2.00 -4.63 -6.56
N PHE A 89 0.94 -3.83 -6.57
CA PHE A 89 -0.24 -3.95 -5.73
C PHE A 89 -1.47 -3.89 -6.62
N ALA A 90 -2.03 -5.05 -6.94
CA ALA A 90 -3.28 -5.10 -7.70
C ALA A 90 -4.41 -4.34 -6.97
N ASN A 91 -5.33 -3.78 -7.75
CA ASN A 91 -6.53 -3.15 -7.19
C ASN A 91 -7.35 -4.18 -6.40
N GLY A 92 -7.95 -3.74 -5.30
CA GLY A 92 -8.75 -4.60 -4.43
C GLY A 92 -9.70 -3.80 -3.55
N ASN A 93 -10.36 -4.52 -2.64
CA ASN A 93 -11.27 -3.94 -1.66
C ASN A 93 -10.53 -3.63 -0.34
N LEU A 94 -11.06 -2.67 0.41
CA LEU A 94 -10.59 -2.35 1.76
C LEU A 94 -11.52 -3.01 2.79
N ALA A 95 -10.94 -3.55 3.85
CA ALA A 95 -11.66 -4.11 4.97
C ALA A 95 -10.89 -3.86 6.27
N PHE A 96 -11.61 -3.90 7.39
CA PHE A 96 -11.00 -3.88 8.71
C PHE A 96 -10.78 -5.31 9.18
N TYR A 97 -9.65 -5.52 9.84
CA TYR A 97 -9.24 -6.82 10.35
C TYR A 97 -8.80 -6.66 11.79
N ASN A 98 -9.17 -7.64 12.61
CA ASN A 98 -8.80 -7.69 14.00
C ASN A 98 -8.62 -9.15 14.42
N PHE A 99 -7.61 -9.41 15.26
CA PHE A 99 -7.23 -10.77 15.64
C PHE A 99 -6.87 -10.84 17.11
N SER A 100 -7.60 -11.69 17.85
CA SER A 100 -7.43 -11.91 19.29
C SER A 100 -7.46 -10.64 20.16
N GLN A 101 -7.99 -9.53 19.63
CA GLN A 101 -8.05 -8.26 20.35
C GLN A 101 -9.49 -7.79 20.49
N ALA A 102 -10.10 -8.00 21.65
CA ALA A 102 -11.46 -7.53 21.88
C ALA A 102 -11.54 -5.99 21.83
N ASP A 103 -12.74 -5.48 21.53
CA ASP A 103 -13.12 -4.06 21.67
C ASP A 103 -12.37 -3.04 20.78
N ALA A 104 -11.75 -3.50 19.69
CA ALA A 104 -11.19 -2.62 18.67
C ALA A 104 -12.31 -1.87 17.91
N THR A 105 -12.32 -0.55 18.00
CA THR A 105 -13.30 0.31 17.33
C THR A 105 -12.71 0.95 16.07
N HIS A 106 -13.36 0.72 14.92
CA HIS A 106 -13.05 1.39 13.66
C HIS A 106 -14.16 2.40 13.35
N SER A 107 -13.83 3.66 13.13
CA SER A 107 -14.82 4.72 12.93
C SER A 107 -14.32 5.82 11.98
N ALA A 108 -15.23 6.69 11.55
CA ALA A 108 -14.93 7.90 10.76
C ALA A 108 -14.12 7.66 9.46
N PHE A 109 -14.48 6.64 8.67
CA PHE A 109 -13.77 6.30 7.44
C PHE A 109 -14.30 7.06 6.21
N THR A 110 -13.41 7.37 5.27
CA THR A 110 -13.73 7.88 3.94
C THR A 110 -12.83 7.20 2.92
N VAL A 111 -13.39 6.80 1.78
CA VAL A 111 -12.63 6.25 0.66
C VAL A 111 -12.75 7.20 -0.53
N ARG A 112 -11.62 7.52 -1.16
CA ARG A 112 -11.55 8.33 -2.37
C ARG A 112 -10.73 7.58 -3.42
N GLN A 113 -11.23 7.57 -4.64
CA GLN A 113 -10.48 7.04 -5.78
C GLN A 113 -9.61 8.15 -6.38
N PHE A 114 -8.39 7.79 -6.77
CA PHE A 114 -7.55 8.66 -7.58
C PHE A 114 -8.02 8.57 -9.03
N ASN A 115 -8.54 9.67 -9.57
CA ASN A 115 -8.81 9.75 -10.99
C ASN A 115 -7.50 10.09 -11.71
N PRO A 116 -7.11 9.35 -12.76
CA PRO A 116 -5.96 9.73 -13.56
C PRO A 116 -6.16 11.14 -14.10
N VAL A 117 -5.16 11.99 -13.94
CA VAL A 117 -5.18 13.34 -14.52
C VAL A 117 -5.10 13.16 -16.04
N PRO A 118 -6.07 13.69 -16.81
CA PRO A 118 -6.00 13.63 -18.27
C PRO A 118 -4.68 14.23 -18.74
N GLU A 119 -4.06 13.61 -19.76
CA GLU A 119 -2.80 14.10 -20.28
C GLU A 119 -2.87 15.61 -20.60
N PRO A 120 -1.83 16.40 -20.29
CA PRO A 120 -1.87 17.84 -20.50
C PRO A 120 -2.25 18.18 -21.95
N ALA A 121 -3.27 19.03 -22.11
CA ALA A 121 -3.65 19.57 -23.42
C ALA A 121 -2.47 20.29 -24.12
N THR A 122 -1.41 20.62 -23.38
CA THR A 122 -0.12 21.07 -23.89
C THR A 122 0.46 20.15 -24.96
N TYR A 123 0.35 18.83 -24.83
CA TYR A 123 0.84 17.90 -25.86
C TYR A 123 0.01 18.00 -27.14
N ALA A 124 -1.33 18.10 -27.00
CA ALA A 124 -2.22 18.30 -28.14
C ALA A 124 -1.94 19.65 -28.85
N LEU A 125 -1.72 20.71 -28.09
CA LEU A 125 -1.37 22.04 -28.61
C LEU A 125 0.01 22.05 -29.27
N MET A 126 1.01 21.39 -28.67
CA MET A 126 2.35 21.27 -29.23
C MET A 126 2.33 20.47 -30.54
N ALA A 127 1.63 19.33 -30.57
CA ALA A 127 1.46 18.53 -31.77
C ALA A 127 0.72 19.33 -32.86
N GLY A 128 -0.36 20.04 -32.49
CA GLY A 128 -1.10 20.92 -33.39
C GLY A 128 -0.23 22.04 -33.96
N GLY A 129 0.56 22.72 -33.13
CA GLY A 129 1.49 23.77 -33.55
C GLY A 129 2.57 23.26 -34.49
N MET A 130 3.17 22.10 -34.19
CA MET A 130 4.17 21.46 -35.05
C MET A 130 3.61 21.04 -36.40
N LEU A 131 2.37 20.56 -36.44
CA LEU A 131 1.65 20.27 -37.68
C LEU A 131 1.46 21.53 -38.53
N VAL A 132 1.00 22.64 -37.93
CA VAL A 132 0.82 23.92 -38.63
C VAL A 132 2.16 24.43 -39.18
N LEU A 133 3.22 24.42 -38.37
CA LEU A 133 4.56 24.83 -38.80
C LEU A 133 5.08 23.95 -39.95
N GLY A 134 4.89 22.63 -39.88
CA GLY A 134 5.28 21.70 -40.94
C GLY A 134 4.58 21.98 -42.27
N VAL A 135 3.27 22.26 -42.24
CA VAL A 135 2.48 22.62 -43.44
C VAL A 135 2.97 23.95 -44.03
N LEU A 136 3.22 24.95 -43.19
CA LEU A 136 3.72 26.25 -43.64
C LEU A 136 5.13 26.14 -44.26
N ALA A 137 6.02 25.36 -43.65
CA ALA A 137 7.36 25.11 -44.17
C ALA A 137 7.34 24.40 -45.53
N ARG A 138 6.46 23.39 -45.70
CA ARG A 138 6.30 22.68 -46.97
C ARG A 138 5.80 23.59 -48.09
N ARG A 139 4.87 24.50 -47.79
CA ARG A 139 4.33 25.47 -48.76
C ARG A 139 5.36 26.47 -49.26
N ARG A 140 6.36 26.82 -48.44
CA ARG A 140 7.45 27.73 -48.81
C ARG A 140 8.51 27.09 -49.71
N ARG A 141 8.60 25.76 -49.78
CA ARG A 141 9.53 25.03 -50.66
C ARG A 141 9.00 24.77 -52.08
N VAL A 142 7.68 24.90 -52.29
CA VAL A 142 7.01 24.61 -53.57
C VAL A 142 6.81 25.89 -54.41
N ARG A 143 7.12 27.06 -53.86
CA ARG A 143 7.24 28.34 -54.58
C ARG A 143 8.72 28.65 -54.78
#